data_AF-A0AA96EQI5-F1
#
_entry.id   AF-A0AA96EQI5-F1
#
_cell.length_a   1.000
_cell.length_b   1.000
_cell.length_c   1.000
_cell.angle_alpha   90.00
_cell.angle_beta   90.00
_cell.angle_gamma   90.00
#
_symmetry.space_group_name_H-M   'P 1'
#
loop_
_entity.id
_entity.type
_entity.pdbx_description
1 polymer ?
#
loop_
_entity_poly.entity_id
_entity_poly.type
_entity_poly.pdbx_seq_one_letter_code
_entity_poly.pdbx_strand_id
1 'polypeptide(L)'
;MPRHVTIPAPEGFPLFGWTEEKVKEYIIEKPLDVGEVMTILSTHGGITHYRLARVEAVNVGKQRRVVLSRAGSSGGTAFHRSGKNCFMPTGQSRMLPPLAELPELNLEQDVILDALYGVPGRPRAPGKE
;
A
#
# COMPACT_ATOMS: atom_id res chain seq x y z
N MET A 1 -5.54 17.90 3.75
CA MET A 1 -6.73 17.05 3.51
C MET A 1 -6.35 16.05 2.44
N PRO A 2 -6.61 14.74 2.60
CA PRO A 2 -6.35 13.76 1.54
C PRO A 2 -7.19 14.14 0.31
N ARG A 3 -6.62 14.03 -0.89
CA ARG A 3 -7.39 14.27 -2.11
C ARG A 3 -8.14 12.98 -2.42
N HIS A 4 -9.46 13.02 -2.27
CA HIS A 4 -10.31 11.90 -2.64
C HIS A 4 -10.42 11.89 -4.17
N VAL A 5 -9.75 10.94 -4.81
CA VAL A 5 -9.84 10.75 -6.25
C VAL A 5 -10.47 9.39 -6.50
N THR A 6 -11.75 9.41 -6.86
CA THR A 6 -12.46 8.18 -7.21
C THR A 6 -12.26 7.89 -8.69
N ILE A 7 -11.45 6.89 -8.98
CA ILE A 7 -11.28 6.33 -10.33
C ILE A 7 -11.79 4.88 -10.36
N PRO A 8 -12.30 4.38 -11.50
CA PRO A 8 -12.63 2.97 -11.64
C PRO A 8 -11.41 2.10 -11.32
N ALA A 9 -11.63 0.93 -10.71
CA ALA A 9 -10.57 0.00 -10.36
C ALA A 9 -9.76 -0.38 -11.63
N PRO A 10 -8.47 -0.03 -11.73
CA PRO A 10 -7.67 -0.36 -12.90
C PRO A 10 -7.41 -1.87 -12.98
N GLU A 11 -6.92 -2.34 -14.12
CA GLU A 11 -6.51 -3.74 -14.24
C GLU A 11 -5.48 -4.12 -13.17
N GLY A 12 -5.68 -5.27 -12.52
CA GLY A 12 -4.81 -5.75 -11.45
C GLY A 12 -5.03 -5.09 -10.07
N PHE A 13 -5.99 -4.17 -9.91
CA PHE A 13 -6.36 -3.59 -8.62
C PHE A 13 -6.65 -4.67 -7.54
N PRO A 14 -6.28 -4.45 -6.26
CA PRO A 14 -5.58 -3.29 -5.69
C PRO A 14 -4.05 -3.42 -5.69
N LEU A 15 -3.51 -4.53 -6.21
CA LEU A 15 -2.08 -4.84 -6.11
C LEU A 15 -1.32 -4.57 -7.41
N PHE A 16 -2.00 -4.26 -8.52
CA PHE A 16 -1.41 -3.99 -9.84
C PHE A 16 -0.42 -5.09 -10.28
N GLY A 17 -0.78 -6.35 -10.03
CA GLY A 17 0.06 -7.51 -10.36
C GLY A 17 1.26 -7.74 -9.42
N TRP A 18 1.41 -6.94 -8.36
CA TRP A 18 2.40 -7.16 -7.30
C TRP A 18 1.98 -8.28 -6.36
N THR A 19 2.85 -9.27 -6.21
CA THR A 19 2.73 -10.34 -5.22
C THR A 19 3.81 -10.19 -4.16
N GLU A 20 3.66 -10.88 -3.03
CA GLU A 20 4.69 -10.87 -1.97
C GLU A 20 6.06 -11.35 -2.48
N GLU A 21 6.04 -12.32 -3.40
CA GLU A 21 7.23 -12.85 -4.04
C GLU A 21 7.89 -11.79 -4.93
N LYS A 22 7.12 -11.12 -5.79
CA LYS A 22 7.64 -10.02 -6.64
C LYS A 22 8.17 -8.84 -5.83
N VAL A 23 7.51 -8.47 -4.73
CA VAL A 23 8.02 -7.42 -3.84
C VAL A 23 9.34 -7.84 -3.22
N LYS A 24 9.45 -9.11 -2.79
CA LYS A 24 10.69 -9.65 -2.23
C LYS A 24 11.80 -9.67 -3.27
N GLU A 25 11.52 -10.13 -4.48
CA GLU A 25 12.46 -10.14 -5.62
C GLU A 25 12.93 -8.72 -5.93
N TYR A 26 12.01 -7.78 -6.08
CA TYR A 26 12.34 -6.37 -6.31
C TYR A 26 13.34 -5.82 -5.29
N ILE A 27 13.11 -6.09 -4.00
CA ILE A 27 13.98 -5.63 -2.90
C ILE A 27 15.32 -6.38 -2.84
N ILE A 28 15.39 -7.59 -3.40
CA ILE A 28 16.64 -8.37 -3.51
C ILE A 28 17.47 -7.87 -4.69
N GLU A 29 16.85 -7.71 -5.85
CA GLU A 29 17.50 -7.24 -7.09
C GLU A 29 17.94 -5.78 -6.97
N LYS A 30 17.09 -4.95 -6.37
CA LYS A 30 17.36 -3.56 -6.04
C LYS A 30 17.23 -3.37 -4.53
N PRO A 31 18.33 -3.54 -3.76
CA PRO A 31 18.34 -3.24 -2.34
C PRO A 31 17.86 -1.82 -2.09
N LEU A 32 16.87 -1.67 -1.21
CA LEU A 32 16.34 -0.36 -0.84
C LEU A 32 17.39 0.43 -0.06
N ASP A 33 17.48 1.73 -0.38
CA ASP A 33 18.28 2.71 0.36
C ASP A 33 17.39 3.67 1.15
N VAL A 34 17.97 4.28 2.17
CA VAL A 34 17.31 5.34 2.95
C VAL A 34 17.02 6.53 2.04
N GLY A 35 15.79 7.03 2.11
CA GLY A 35 15.29 8.11 1.27
C GLY A 35 14.54 7.64 0.01
N GLU A 36 14.64 6.36 -0.38
CA GLU A 36 13.84 5.83 -1.48
C GLU A 36 12.35 5.89 -1.16
N VAL A 37 11.52 6.00 -2.19
CA VAL A 37 10.07 6.09 -2.05
C VAL A 37 9.44 4.73 -2.28
N MET A 38 8.51 4.36 -1.41
CA MET A 38 7.69 3.16 -1.52
C MET A 38 6.21 3.53 -1.38
N THR A 39 5.35 2.68 -1.94
CA THR A 39 3.90 2.83 -1.82
C THR A 39 3.41 1.98 -0.64
N ILE A 40 2.58 2.56 0.22
CA ILE A 40 1.84 1.81 1.23
C ILE A 40 0.41 1.68 0.74
N LEU A 41 0.00 0.43 0.53
CA LEU A 41 -1.37 0.03 0.31
C LEU A 41 -2.03 -0.31 1.65
N SER A 42 -3.21 0.23 1.91
CA SER A 42 -4.04 -0.13 3.05
C SER A 42 -5.46 -0.44 2.60
N THR A 43 -5.96 -1.64 2.90
CA THR A 43 -7.32 -2.09 2.59
C THR A 43 -8.10 -2.26 3.89
N HIS A 44 -9.15 -1.46 4.07
CA HIS A 44 -10.01 -1.56 5.26
C HIS A 44 -11.45 -1.19 4.91
N GLY A 45 -12.41 -1.99 5.37
CA GLY A 45 -13.85 -1.69 5.20
C GLY A 45 -14.35 -1.71 3.75
N GLY A 46 -13.56 -2.19 2.78
CA GLY A 46 -13.88 -2.10 1.34
C GLY A 46 -13.27 -0.90 0.64
N ILE A 47 -12.58 -0.02 1.39
CA ILE A 47 -11.87 1.14 0.88
C ILE A 47 -10.39 0.80 0.74
N THR A 48 -9.79 1.23 -0.36
CA THR A 48 -8.37 0.99 -0.67
C THR A 48 -7.62 2.31 -0.68
N HIS A 49 -6.63 2.45 0.19
CA HIS A 49 -5.85 3.65 0.38
C HIS A 49 -4.42 3.40 -0.09
N TYR A 50 -3.88 4.35 -0.85
CA TYR A 50 -2.49 4.37 -1.27
C TYR A 50 -1.84 5.65 -0.76
N ARG A 51 -0.61 5.52 -0.27
CA ARG A 51 0.22 6.66 0.13
C ARG A 51 1.67 6.40 -0.21
N LEU A 52 2.40 7.43 -0.57
CA LEU A 52 3.85 7.33 -0.66
C LEU A 52 4.48 7.56 0.70
N ALA A 53 5.56 6.83 0.96
CA ALA A 53 6.38 6.97 2.14
C ALA A 53 7.86 6.82 1.77
N ARG A 54 8.73 7.52 2.50
CA ARG A 54 10.18 7.36 2.33
C ARG A 54 10.66 6.22 3.20
N VAL A 55 11.66 5.48 2.72
CA VAL A 55 12.39 4.51 3.52
C VAL A 55 13.26 5.28 4.52
N GLU A 56 13.03 5.08 5.81
CA GLU A 56 13.83 5.70 6.88
C GLU A 56 14.93 4.77 7.37
N ALA A 57 14.67 3.47 7.39
CA ALA A 57 15.66 2.48 7.76
C ALA A 57 15.41 1.16 7.04
N VAL A 58 16.51 0.49 6.71
CA VAL A 58 16.50 -0.86 6.12
C VAL A 58 17.24 -1.83 7.03
N ASN A 59 16.96 -3.12 6.89
CA ASN A 59 17.59 -4.20 7.67
C ASN A 59 17.43 -4.07 9.20
N VAL A 60 16.30 -3.54 9.66
CA VAL A 60 16.05 -3.34 11.10
C VAL A 60 15.78 -4.69 11.80
N GLY A 61 16.59 -4.97 12.82
CA GLY A 61 16.48 -6.16 13.66
C GLY A 61 16.81 -7.48 12.93
N LYS A 62 16.64 -8.61 13.64
CA LYS A 62 16.99 -9.95 13.12
C LYS A 62 16.23 -10.35 11.86
N GLN A 63 15.03 -9.79 11.66
CA GLN A 63 14.17 -10.07 10.51
C GLN A 63 14.40 -9.11 9.32
N ARG A 64 15.41 -8.23 9.41
CA ARG A 64 15.79 -7.27 8.35
C ARG A 64 14.61 -6.48 7.80
N ARG A 65 13.83 -5.86 8.68
CA ARG A 65 12.62 -5.11 8.34
C ARG A 65 12.96 -3.80 7.64
N VAL A 66 12.01 -3.31 6.85
CA VAL A 66 12.04 -1.98 6.23
C VAL A 66 11.12 -1.07 7.05
N VAL A 67 11.60 0.11 7.42
CA VAL A 67 10.84 1.13 8.14
C VAL A 67 10.59 2.30 7.22
N LEU A 68 9.33 2.70 7.12
CA LEU A 68 8.90 3.83 6.29
C LEU A 68 8.54 5.03 7.16
N SER A 69 8.67 6.24 6.62
CA SER A 69 8.36 7.51 7.30
C SER A 69 6.88 7.68 7.67
N ARG A 70 6.04 6.79 7.15
CA ARG A 70 4.59 6.84 7.27
C ARG A 70 4.09 5.42 7.48
N ALA A 71 3.08 5.26 8.34
CA ALA A 71 2.35 3.99 8.51
C ALA A 71 1.24 3.89 7.46
N GLY A 72 0.60 2.72 7.33
CA GLY A 72 -0.68 2.63 6.60
C GLY A 72 -1.82 3.33 7.32
N SER A 73 -3.05 3.18 6.81
CA SER A 73 -4.26 3.55 7.58
C SER A 73 -4.42 2.69 8.84
N SER A 74 -3.84 1.49 8.82
CA SER A 74 -3.74 0.58 9.95
C SER A 74 -2.35 -0.09 9.97
N GLY A 75 -1.93 -0.55 11.16
CA GLY A 75 -0.60 -1.11 11.40
C GLY A 75 0.45 -0.07 11.77
N GLY A 76 1.73 -0.46 11.69
CA GLY A 76 2.87 0.40 12.01
C GLY A 76 3.66 0.83 10.78
N THR A 77 4.81 1.47 11.01
CA THR A 77 5.75 1.90 9.97
C THR A 77 6.70 0.79 9.49
N ALA A 78 6.72 -0.36 10.17
CA ALA A 78 7.63 -1.46 9.89
C ALA A 78 6.98 -2.54 9.00
N PHE A 79 7.71 -2.93 7.96
CA PHE A 79 7.29 -3.92 6.98
C PHE A 79 8.37 -5.00 6.81
N HIS A 80 7.94 -6.22 6.53
CA HIS A 80 8.82 -7.28 6.07
C HIS A 80 9.29 -7.00 4.64
N ARG A 81 10.41 -7.60 4.21
CA ARG A 81 10.88 -7.50 2.82
C ARG A 81 9.92 -8.17 1.81
N SER A 82 8.90 -8.91 2.27
CA SER A 82 7.81 -9.38 1.43
C SER A 82 6.70 -8.33 1.22
N GLY A 83 6.85 -7.14 1.79
CA GLY A 83 5.85 -6.08 1.76
C GLY A 83 4.79 -6.15 2.86
N LYS A 84 4.66 -7.26 3.61
CA LYS A 84 3.67 -7.34 4.71
C LYS A 84 4.01 -6.40 5.87
N ASN A 85 3.02 -5.67 6.36
CA ASN A 85 3.17 -4.89 7.59
C ASN A 85 3.37 -5.82 8.80
N CYS A 86 4.36 -5.51 9.65
CA CYS A 86 4.68 -6.34 10.80
C CYS A 86 3.56 -6.42 11.85
N PHE A 87 2.66 -5.44 11.88
CA PHE A 87 1.55 -5.36 12.84
C PHE A 87 0.20 -5.78 12.24
N MET A 88 0.15 -6.05 10.93
CA MET A 88 -1.05 -6.48 10.21
C MET A 88 -0.75 -7.74 9.38
N PRO A 89 -0.61 -8.91 10.04
CA PRO A 89 -0.18 -10.15 9.37
C PRO A 89 -1.18 -10.66 8.32
N THR A 90 -2.44 -10.25 8.43
CA THR A 90 -3.50 -10.57 7.46
C THR A 90 -3.35 -9.83 6.13
N GLY A 91 -2.38 -8.91 6.01
CA GLY A 91 -2.04 -8.25 4.76
C GLY A 91 -2.97 -7.10 4.37
N GLN A 92 -3.74 -6.57 5.33
CA GLN A 92 -4.54 -5.34 5.17
C GLN A 92 -3.68 -4.09 4.97
N SER A 93 -2.39 -4.14 5.35
CA SER A 93 -1.43 -3.08 5.10
C SER A 93 -0.18 -3.69 4.47
N ARG A 94 0.21 -3.16 3.31
CA ARG A 94 1.33 -3.69 2.50
C ARG A 94 2.18 -2.55 1.96
N MET A 95 3.48 -2.80 1.90
CA MET A 95 4.44 -1.98 1.17
C MET A 95 4.66 -2.60 -0.21
N LEU A 96 4.55 -1.76 -1.23
CA LEU A 96 4.79 -2.07 -2.64
C LEU A 96 5.83 -1.08 -3.19
N PRO A 97 6.50 -1.41 -4.30
CA PRO A 97 7.25 -0.42 -5.08
C PRO A 97 6.37 0.78 -5.50
N PRO A 98 6.97 1.88 -5.95
CA PRO A 98 6.25 2.98 -6.57
C PRO A 98 5.35 2.48 -7.71
N LEU A 99 4.04 2.74 -7.60
CA LEU A 99 3.06 2.33 -8.60
C LEU A 99 2.99 3.38 -9.71
N ALA A 100 3.45 3.04 -10.92
CA ALA A 100 3.38 3.94 -12.07
C ALA A 100 1.92 4.20 -12.52
N GLU A 101 1.03 3.29 -12.16
CA GLU A 101 -0.41 3.30 -12.48
C GLU A 101 -1.16 4.40 -11.70
N LEU A 102 -0.53 4.95 -10.66
CA LEU A 102 -1.07 6.02 -9.82
C LEU A 102 -0.14 7.24 -9.84
N PRO A 103 0.01 7.94 -10.98
CA PRO A 103 0.90 9.10 -11.08
C PRO A 103 0.48 10.28 -10.19
N GLU A 104 -0.77 10.29 -9.72
CA GLU A 104 -1.26 11.31 -8.78
C GLU A 104 -0.75 11.11 -7.35
N LEU A 105 -0.18 9.94 -7.04
CA LEU A 105 0.45 9.71 -5.74
C LEU A 105 1.64 10.65 -5.57
N ASN A 106 1.66 11.35 -4.44
CA ASN A 106 2.79 12.14 -4.02
C ASN A 106 3.05 11.95 -2.52
N LEU A 107 4.18 12.44 -2.02
CA LEU A 107 4.57 12.24 -0.62
C LEU A 107 3.69 13.01 0.38
N GLU A 108 3.02 14.06 -0.08
CA GLU A 108 2.21 14.95 0.76
C GLU A 108 0.72 14.59 0.76
N GLN A 109 0.27 13.80 -0.22
CA GLN A 109 -1.13 13.50 -0.48
C GLN A 109 -1.36 12.00 -0.61
N ASP A 110 -2.42 11.55 0.03
CA ASP A 110 -2.88 10.17 -0.03
C ASP A 110 -3.95 10.07 -1.12
N VAL A 111 -3.96 8.95 -1.85
CA VAL A 111 -4.95 8.63 -2.87
C VAL A 111 -5.84 7.52 -2.33
N ILE A 112 -7.15 7.74 -2.36
CA ILE A 112 -8.14 6.76 -1.94
C ILE A 112 -8.86 6.28 -3.19
N LEU A 113 -8.70 4.99 -3.50
CA LEU A 113 -9.45 4.34 -4.56
C LEU A 113 -10.64 3.63 -3.96
N ASP A 114 -11.82 4.16 -4.25
CA ASP A 114 -13.08 3.48 -4.00
C ASP A 114 -13.41 2.62 -5.22
N ALA A 115 -13.52 1.30 -5.02
CA ALA A 115 -14.03 0.43 -6.05
C ALA A 115 -15.54 0.71 -6.18
N LEU A 116 -15.89 1.73 -6.98
CA LEU A 116 -17.29 2.05 -7.31
C LEU A 116 -18.02 0.90 -8.04
N TYR A 117 -17.31 -0.19 -8.35
CA TYR A 117 -17.90 -1.43 -8.82
C TYR A 117 -17.65 -2.49 -7.77
N GLY A 118 -18.75 -2.91 -7.15
CA GLY A 118 -18.78 -3.83 -6.03
C GLY A 118 -17.85 -5.02 -6.25
N VAL A 119 -17.12 -5.34 -5.18
CA VAL A 119 -16.61 -6.69 -4.96
C VAL A 119 -17.75 -7.65 -5.32
N PRO A 120 -17.60 -8.56 -6.31
CA PRO A 120 -18.67 -9.50 -6.62
C PRO A 120 -19.01 -10.27 -5.34
N GLY A 121 -20.21 -10.04 -4.80
CA GLY A 121 -20.69 -10.67 -3.56
C GLY A 121 -20.98 -9.75 -2.37
N ARG A 122 -20.72 -8.43 -2.42
CA ARG A 122 -21.24 -7.50 -1.38
C ARG A 122 -22.41 -6.66 -1.92
N PRO A 123 -23.65 -6.89 -1.45
CA PRO A 123 -24.75 -5.99 -1.78
C PRO A 123 -24.46 -4.60 -1.21
N ARG A 124 -24.83 -3.59 -2.01
CA ARG A 124 -24.80 -2.16 -1.67
C ARG A 124 -25.46 -1.96 -0.30
N ALA A 125 -24.77 -1.36 0.66
CA ALA A 125 -25.46 -0.81 1.82
C ALA A 125 -26.36 0.32 1.31
N PRO A 126 -27.69 0.26 1.53
CA PRO A 126 -28.58 1.32 1.08
C PRO A 126 -28.15 2.63 1.77
N GLY A 127 -27.77 3.61 0.96
CA GLY A 127 -27.59 4.97 1.45
C GLY A 127 -28.90 5.40 2.08
N LYS A 128 -28.86 5.84 3.34
CA LYS A 128 -30.00 6.50 3.95
C LYS A 128 -30.18 7.85 3.24
N GLU A 129 -31.31 8.00 2.55
CA GLU A 129 -31.94 9.30 2.29
C GLU A 129 -32.23 10.04 3.60
#